data_AF-A0A9X5XAU8-F1
#
_entry.id   AF-A0A9X5XAU8-F1
#
_cell.length_a   1.000
_cell.length_b   1.000
_cell.length_c   1.000
_cell.angle_alpha   90.00
_cell.angle_beta   90.00
_cell.angle_gamma   90.00
#
_symmetry.space_group_name_H-M   'P 1'
#
loop_
_entity.id
_entity.type
_entity.pdbx_description
1 polymer ?
#
loop_
_entity_poly.entity_id
_entity_poly.type
_entity_poly.pdbx_seq_one_letter_code
_entity_poly.pdbx_strand_id
1 'polypeptide(L)'
;MSACADNTRKVRTTRTTAVRTGAALLAPLGLLAATGNAAAADSGVWDRIAKCESGGNWHINTGNGYYGGLQFSAGTWRAYGGTAYASTADKASKAA
;
A
#
# COMPACT_ATOMS: atom_id res chain seq x y z
N MET A 1 6.36 -0.46 -17.39
CA MET A 1 5.96 -1.48 -16.41
C MET A 1 6.99 -1.65 -15.28
N SER A 2 8.30 -1.63 -15.53
CA SER A 2 9.33 -1.80 -14.47
C SER A 2 9.50 -0.62 -13.49
N ALA A 3 9.09 0.61 -13.85
CA ALA A 3 9.20 1.78 -12.96
C ALA A 3 8.18 1.78 -11.80
N CYS A 4 7.24 0.84 -11.79
CA CYS A 4 6.10 0.79 -10.88
C CYS A 4 6.34 -0.11 -9.67
N ALA A 5 7.15 -1.14 -9.87
CA ALA A 5 7.47 -2.14 -8.84
C ALA A 5 8.72 -1.76 -8.03
N ASP A 6 9.47 -0.73 -8.46
CA ASP A 6 10.74 -0.37 -7.84
C ASP A 6 10.54 0.52 -6.59
N ASN A 7 9.71 0.04 -5.66
CA ASN A 7 9.87 0.33 -4.25
C ASN A 7 10.90 -0.67 -3.72
N THR A 8 12.15 -0.56 -4.17
CA THR A 8 13.27 -1.20 -3.49
C THR A 8 13.10 -0.84 -2.02
N ARG A 9 12.65 -1.81 -1.22
CA ARG A 9 12.69 -1.73 0.23
C ARG A 9 14.13 -1.35 0.50
N LYS A 10 14.40 -0.11 0.94
CA LYS A 10 15.50 0.06 1.86
C LYS A 10 15.05 -0.74 3.08
N VAL A 11 15.28 -2.04 3.03
CA VAL A 11 15.52 -2.84 4.21
C VAL A 11 16.63 -2.05 4.86
N ARG A 12 16.25 -1.24 5.86
CA ARG A 12 17.21 -0.62 6.73
C ARG A 12 17.81 -1.82 7.42
N THR A 13 18.84 -2.40 6.81
CA THR A 13 19.74 -3.34 7.45
C THR A 13 20.33 -2.51 8.57
N THR A 14 19.66 -2.54 9.71
CA THR A 14 20.26 -2.26 11.00
C THR A 14 21.41 -3.25 11.05
N ARG A 15 22.60 -2.78 10.66
CA ARG A 15 23.85 -3.46 10.94
C ARG A 15 23.89 -3.56 12.46
N THR A 16 23.36 -4.65 13.00
CA THR A 16 23.72 -5.13 14.33
C THR A 16 25.22 -5.28 14.27
N THR A 17 25.91 -4.33 14.88
CA THR A 17 27.31 -4.44 15.25
C THR A 17 27.44 -5.77 15.97
N ALA A 18 28.07 -6.75 15.32
CA ALA A 18 28.50 -7.96 15.99
C ALA A 18 29.59 -7.54 16.99
N VAL A 19 29.16 -7.18 18.20
CA VAL A 19 30.06 -7.02 19.34
C VAL A 19 30.60 -8.41 19.64
N ARG A 20 31.83 -8.65 19.20
CA ARG A 20 32.59 -9.84 19.54
C ARG A 20 32.85 -9.82 21.06
N THR A 21 32.24 -10.79 21.74
CA THR A 21 32.72 -11.50 22.94
C THR A 21 33.15 -10.66 24.14
N GLY A 22 32.25 -10.54 25.12
CA GLY A 22 32.54 -10.23 26.51
C GLY A 22 31.30 -10.48 27.37
N ALA A 23 31.32 -11.52 28.20
CA ALA A 23 30.18 -12.08 28.92
C ALA A 23 29.63 -11.17 30.04
N ALA A 24 28.30 -11.13 30.22
CA ALA A 24 27.62 -11.04 31.52
C ALA A 24 26.08 -11.16 31.37
N LEU A 25 25.46 -11.87 32.32
CA LEU A 25 24.05 -12.27 32.41
C LEU A 25 23.12 -11.10 32.83
N LEU A 26 21.83 -11.17 32.43
CA LEU A 26 20.58 -10.79 33.16
C LEU A 26 19.51 -10.05 32.29
N ALA A 27 18.44 -10.79 31.94
CA ALA A 27 17.01 -10.44 31.72
C ALA A 27 16.57 -9.25 30.82
N PRO A 28 15.29 -9.16 30.36
CA PRO A 28 14.21 -10.14 30.32
C PRO A 28 13.79 -10.51 28.87
N LEU A 29 12.93 -11.53 28.74
CA LEU A 29 12.13 -11.83 27.55
C LEU A 29 11.21 -10.63 27.24
N GLY A 30 11.77 -9.58 26.65
CA GLY A 30 11.02 -8.52 26.03
C GLY A 30 10.35 -9.10 24.79
N LEU A 31 9.15 -9.65 24.97
CA LEU A 31 8.23 -9.92 23.89
C LEU A 31 7.97 -8.55 23.25
N LEU A 32 8.72 -8.22 22.19
CA LEU A 32 8.41 -7.07 21.34
C LEU A 32 7.04 -7.37 20.75
N ALA A 33 6.01 -6.89 21.43
CA ALA A 33 4.73 -6.63 20.82
C ALA A 33 5.03 -5.66 19.68
N ALA A 34 5.29 -6.21 18.50
CA ALA A 34 5.20 -5.48 17.26
C ALA A 34 3.73 -5.10 17.14
N THR A 35 3.35 -3.99 17.77
CA THR A 35 2.17 -3.25 17.38
C THR A 35 2.45 -2.84 15.94
N GLY A 36 2.05 -3.70 15.01
CA GLY A 36 2.05 -3.37 13.60
C GLY A 36 1.11 -2.20 13.47
N ASN A 37 1.66 -1.00 13.39
CA ASN A 37 0.91 0.16 12.97
C ASN A 37 0.27 -0.25 11.64
N ALA A 38 -1.05 -0.40 11.60
CA ALA A 38 -1.77 -0.54 10.35
C ALA A 38 -1.61 0.81 9.65
N ALA A 39 -0.48 0.97 8.97
CA ALA A 39 -0.26 2.10 8.09
C ALA A 39 -1.27 1.90 6.97
N ALA A 40 -2.42 2.58 7.09
CA ALA A 40 -3.21 2.90 5.92
C ALA A 40 -2.22 3.46 4.92
N ALA A 41 -2.04 2.77 3.79
CA ALA A 41 -1.12 3.19 2.76
C ALA A 41 -1.37 4.68 2.53
N ASP A 42 -0.38 5.51 2.87
CA ASP A 42 -0.50 6.96 2.74
C ASP A 42 -1.06 7.25 1.35
N SER A 43 -1.84 8.31 1.17
CA SER A 43 -2.42 8.68 -0.14
C SER A 43 -1.38 8.64 -1.27
N GLY A 44 -0.11 8.92 -0.94
CA GLY A 44 1.03 8.78 -1.85
C GLY A 44 1.35 7.36 -2.33
N VAL A 45 1.09 6.29 -1.57
CA VAL A 45 1.23 4.89 -2.04
C VAL A 45 0.19 4.59 -3.12
N TRP A 46 -1.07 4.94 -2.87
CA TRP A 46 -2.16 4.70 -3.81
C TRP A 46 -2.03 5.55 -5.06
N ASP A 47 -1.59 6.81 -4.95
CA ASP A 47 -1.30 7.66 -6.10
C ASP A 47 -0.17 7.10 -6.97
N ARG A 48 0.87 6.49 -6.37
CA ARG A 48 1.93 5.80 -7.14
C ARG A 48 1.41 4.59 -7.89
N ILE A 49 0.56 3.78 -7.25
CA ILE A 49 -0.07 2.63 -7.91
C ILE A 49 -0.96 3.12 -9.05
N ALA A 50 -1.83 4.09 -8.80
CA ALA A 50 -2.70 4.65 -9.83
C ALA A 50 -1.91 5.29 -10.99
N LYS A 51 -0.73 5.87 -10.71
CA LYS A 51 0.18 6.35 -11.76
C LYS A 51 0.59 5.24 -12.72
N CYS A 52 0.78 4.05 -12.19
CA CYS A 52 1.17 2.88 -12.96
C CYS A 52 0.02 2.18 -13.66
N GLU A 53 -1.14 2.11 -13.01
CA GLU A 53 -2.32 1.41 -13.55
C GLU A 53 -3.10 2.25 -14.57
N SER A 54 -3.24 3.56 -14.35
CA SER A 54 -4.05 4.45 -15.20
C SER A 54 -3.34 5.72 -15.67
N GLY A 55 -2.03 5.85 -15.45
CA GLY A 55 -1.33 7.11 -15.65
C GLY A 55 -1.64 8.17 -14.58
N GLY A 56 -2.36 7.78 -13.52
CA GLY A 56 -2.78 8.65 -12.41
C GLY A 56 -4.14 9.29 -12.63
N ASN A 57 -4.86 8.87 -13.67
CA ASN A 57 -6.22 9.33 -13.91
C ASN A 57 -7.21 8.52 -13.06
N TRP A 58 -7.70 9.14 -11.99
CA TRP A 58 -8.64 8.53 -11.07
C TRP A 58 -10.08 8.42 -11.60
N HIS A 59 -10.40 9.16 -12.66
CA HIS A 59 -11.70 9.18 -13.32
C HIS A 59 -11.67 8.47 -14.68
N ILE A 60 -10.68 7.61 -14.91
CA ILE A 60 -10.55 6.90 -16.18
C ILE A 60 -11.71 5.92 -16.37
N ASN A 61 -12.28 5.95 -17.57
CA ASN A 61 -13.26 4.98 -18.04
C ASN A 61 -13.12 4.87 -19.56
N THR A 62 -12.38 3.86 -20.01
CA THR A 62 -12.11 3.62 -21.44
C THR A 62 -13.12 2.66 -22.08
N GLY A 63 -14.12 2.19 -21.33
CA GLY A 63 -15.07 1.18 -21.80
C GLY A 63 -14.52 -0.25 -21.81
N ASN A 64 -13.37 -0.52 -21.18
CA ASN A 64 -12.75 -1.85 -21.10
C ASN A 64 -13.26 -2.72 -19.93
N GLY A 65 -14.29 -2.26 -19.20
CA GLY A 65 -14.87 -2.94 -18.04
C GLY A 65 -14.17 -2.66 -16.70
N TYR A 66 -13.14 -1.82 -16.68
CA TYR A 66 -12.44 -1.38 -15.49
C TYR A 66 -12.57 0.14 -15.31
N TYR A 67 -12.61 0.56 -14.05
CA TYR A 67 -12.96 1.92 -13.67
C TYR A 67 -11.95 2.50 -12.69
N GLY A 68 -11.63 3.78 -12.91
CA GLY A 68 -10.87 4.61 -12.01
C GLY A 68 -9.38 4.28 -11.91
N GLY A 69 -8.69 5.00 -11.02
CA GLY A 69 -7.22 5.03 -11.01
C GLY A 69 -6.54 3.69 -10.78
N LEU A 70 -7.21 2.78 -10.09
CA LEU A 70 -6.72 1.44 -9.75
C LEU A 70 -7.32 0.35 -10.63
N GLN A 71 -8.07 0.73 -11.68
CA GLN A 71 -8.65 -0.20 -12.64
C GLN A 71 -9.50 -1.30 -11.96
N PHE A 72 -10.46 -0.91 -11.11
CA PHE A 72 -11.36 -1.88 -10.49
C PHE A 72 -12.48 -2.29 -11.43
N SER A 73 -12.84 -3.57 -11.44
CA SER A 73 -14.10 -4.00 -12.07
C SER A 73 -15.30 -3.52 -11.24
N ALA A 74 -16.46 -3.32 -11.88
CA ALA A 74 -17.68 -2.94 -11.17
C ALA A 74 -18.11 -3.98 -10.13
N GLY A 75 -17.87 -5.27 -10.38
CA GLY A 75 -18.14 -6.36 -9.45
C GLY A 75 -17.30 -6.26 -8.18
N THR A 76 -15.98 -6.08 -8.35
CA THR A 76 -15.04 -5.88 -7.23
C THR A 76 -15.41 -4.63 -6.43
N TRP A 77 -15.64 -3.51 -7.11
CA TRP A 77 -16.03 -2.26 -6.46
C TRP A 77 -17.25 -2.43 -5.55
N ARG A 78 -18.30 -3.10 -6.05
CA ARG A 78 -19.50 -3.40 -5.27
C ARG A 78 -19.23 -4.38 -4.13
N ALA A 79 -18.43 -5.42 -4.36
CA ALA A 79 -18.13 -6.44 -3.35
C ALA A 79 -17.40 -5.86 -2.12
N TYR A 80 -16.58 -4.83 -2.32
CA TYR A 80 -15.86 -4.14 -1.24
C TYR A 80 -16.59 -2.88 -0.72
N GLY A 81 -17.90 -2.74 -0.99
CA GLY A 81 -18.71 -1.66 -0.44
C GLY A 81 -18.55 -0.30 -1.14
N GLY A 82 -17.89 -0.27 -2.30
CA GLY A 82 -17.65 0.94 -3.07
C GLY A 82 -18.93 1.68 -3.51
N THR A 83 -20.06 0.96 -3.60
CA THR A 83 -21.37 1.54 -3.90
C THR A 83 -21.86 2.56 -2.88
N ALA A 84 -21.28 2.60 -1.68
CA ALA A 84 -21.53 3.66 -0.71
C ALA A 84 -20.96 5.03 -1.14
N TYR A 85 -19.94 5.03 -2.00
CA TYR A 85 -19.29 6.24 -2.49
C TYR A 85 -19.75 6.61 -3.91
N ALA A 86 -19.82 5.61 -4.81
CA ALA A 86 -20.31 5.81 -6.17
C ALA A 86 -20.68 4.47 -6.83
N SER A 87 -21.43 4.48 -7.94
CA SER A 87 -21.78 3.26 -8.66
C SER A 87 -20.57 2.48 -9.19
N THR A 88 -19.50 3.20 -9.56
CA THR A 88 -18.25 2.68 -10.12
C THR A 88 -17.07 3.51 -9.61
N ALA A 89 -15.87 2.94 -9.59
CA ALA A 89 -14.69 3.56 -8.98
C ALA A 89 -14.26 4.88 -9.63
N ASP A 90 -14.51 5.08 -10.93
CA ASP A 90 -14.21 6.32 -11.67
C ASP A 90 -15.05 7.52 -11.22
N LYS A 91 -16.19 7.26 -10.58
CA LYS A 91 -17.13 8.30 -10.10
C LYS A 91 -16.92 8.64 -8.63
N ALA A 92 -16.08 7.91 -7.91
CA ALA A 92 -15.78 8.17 -6.51
C ALA A 92 -14.68 9.23 -6.37
N SER A 93 -14.72 9.98 -5.26
CA SER A 93 -13.60 10.83 -4.85
C SER A 93 -12.49 9.99 -4.22
N LYS A 94 -11.25 10.45 -4.30
CA LYS A 94 -10.14 9.83 -3.55
C LYS A 94 -10.38 9.93 -2.05
N ALA A 95 -9.89 8.94 -1.31
CA ALA A 95 -9.72 9.08 0.13
C ALA A 95 -8.68 10.18 0.40
N ALA A 96 -9.04 11.12 1.29
CA ALA A 96 -8.16 12.21 1.71
C ALA A 96 -7.07 11.71 2.67
#